data_AF-A0A4S1M4Z0-F1
#
_entry.id   AF-A0A4S1M4Z0-F1
#
_cell.length_a   1.000
_cell.length_b   1.000
_cell.length_c   1.000
_cell.angle_alpha   90.00
_cell.angle_beta   90.00
_cell.angle_gamma   90.00
#
_symmetry.space_group_name_H-M   'P 1'
#
loop_
_entity.id
_entity.type
_entity.pdbx_description
1 polymer ?
#
loop_
_entity_poly.entity_id
_entity_poly.type
_entity_poly.pdbx_seq_one_letter_code
_entity_poly.pdbx_strand_id
1 'polypeptide(L)'
;MIVYANHLLSSLEKLQGLFLYGASEEVQHFLVWALESGMRLKHGSVACSFVDAASFVNDPDTYLQPDLFSHESSYRLFVIEGLENAYHAKMADMLTLAHDAFLVFTGLKLKKTSSVIKKAIESQTYGVFACYENVAPALKKVFFPHSLAWLGVQVEKNLLSYVCEEIALADWPCVREKLYLLYHEAPLSFEDIKLLDHGNAQTVSLKKAVLGREKKAAIHELSRLSDIQEILTSLRSLASFFTKMLFVKAGVEAHLSFEKAVQGLAAPFFFEDKQLCQNKMSSWSIAQIEKTLITLASIEVQAKKKSPFWFAELSKIFV
;
A
#
# COMPACT_ATOMS: atom_id res chain seq x y z
N MET A 1 11.30 -7.96 19.41
CA MET A 1 10.41 -7.56 18.28
C MET A 1 9.52 -6.36 18.58
N ILE A 2 9.19 -6.05 19.85
CA ILE A 2 8.72 -4.72 20.29
C ILE A 2 9.76 -3.60 20.00
N VAL A 3 11.03 -3.99 19.84
CA VAL A 3 12.19 -3.11 19.64
C VAL A 3 12.12 -2.21 18.40
N TYR A 4 11.58 -2.65 17.25
CA TYR A 4 11.61 -1.84 16.02
C TYR A 4 10.50 -0.79 15.94
N ALA A 5 9.30 -1.12 16.40
CA ALA A 5 8.23 -0.14 16.56
C ALA A 5 8.60 0.88 17.64
N ASN A 6 9.19 0.41 18.76
CA ASN A 6 9.78 1.31 19.75
C ASN A 6 10.91 2.13 19.17
N HIS A 7 11.74 1.62 18.26
CA HIS A 7 12.83 2.39 17.67
C HIS A 7 12.30 3.48 16.72
N LEU A 8 11.32 3.16 15.86
CA LEU A 8 10.67 4.13 14.98
C LEU A 8 9.93 5.19 15.80
N LEU A 9 9.13 4.77 16.79
CA LEU A 9 8.41 5.67 17.70
C LEU A 9 9.35 6.47 18.61
N SER A 10 10.48 5.91 19.05
CA SER A 10 11.49 6.63 19.83
C SER A 10 12.27 7.65 19.00
N SER A 11 12.43 7.40 17.70
CA SER A 11 12.96 8.40 16.77
C SER A 11 11.93 9.50 16.50
N LEU A 12 10.64 9.15 16.45
CA LEU A 12 9.54 10.11 16.29
C LEU A 12 9.34 10.98 17.53
N GLU A 13 9.59 10.47 18.75
CA GLU A 13 9.53 11.27 20.00
C GLU A 13 10.52 12.42 20.07
N LYS A 14 11.59 12.35 19.27
CA LYS A 14 12.55 13.46 19.17
C LYS A 14 12.07 14.56 18.22
N LEU A 15 10.98 14.32 17.51
CA LEU A 15 10.41 15.22 16.53
C LEU A 15 9.12 15.85 17.09
N GLN A 16 8.90 17.10 16.70
CA GLN A 16 7.64 17.81 16.94
C GLN A 16 6.57 17.46 15.90
N GLY A 17 6.97 16.88 14.77
CA GLY A 17 6.03 16.51 13.72
C GLY A 17 6.65 15.91 12.47
N LEU A 18 5.80 15.72 11.46
CA LEU A 18 6.15 15.18 10.14
C LEU A 18 5.58 16.03 9.00
N PHE A 19 6.33 16.11 7.91
CA PHE A 19 5.84 16.60 6.62
C PHE A 19 5.74 15.44 5.64
N LEU A 20 4.52 15.16 5.18
CA LEU A 20 4.22 14.19 4.14
C LEU A 20 3.99 14.94 2.83
N TYR A 21 4.85 14.72 1.84
CA TYR A 21 4.78 15.45 0.57
C TYR A 21 4.83 14.52 -0.63
N GLY A 22 4.14 14.88 -1.71
CA GLY A 22 4.17 14.13 -2.97
C GLY A 22 2.79 13.68 -3.43
N ALA A 23 2.71 13.17 -4.65
CA ALA A 23 1.44 13.02 -5.36
C ALA A 23 0.56 11.84 -4.91
N SER A 24 1.04 10.94 -4.04
CA SER A 24 0.28 9.76 -3.63
C SER A 24 -0.48 10.03 -2.32
N GLU A 25 -1.78 10.30 -2.45
CA GLU A 25 -2.71 10.46 -1.33
C GLU A 25 -2.84 9.18 -0.51
N GLU A 26 -2.94 8.01 -1.18
CA GLU A 26 -2.99 6.70 -0.54
C GLU A 26 -1.82 6.49 0.44
N VAL A 27 -0.60 6.85 0.03
CA VAL A 27 0.59 6.72 0.89
C VAL A 27 0.54 7.71 2.06
N GLN A 28 0.05 8.93 1.86
CA GLN A 28 -0.07 9.92 2.93
C GLN A 28 -1.08 9.48 3.99
N HIS A 29 -2.28 9.09 3.58
CA HIS A 29 -3.32 8.58 4.49
C HIS A 29 -2.86 7.33 5.24
N PHE A 30 -2.20 6.40 4.55
CA PHE A 30 -1.64 5.22 5.19
C PHE A 30 -0.62 5.58 6.28
N LEU A 31 0.29 6.53 6.02
CA LEU A 31 1.29 6.96 6.99
C LEU A 31 0.68 7.69 8.19
N VAL A 32 -0.36 8.50 7.98
CA VAL A 32 -1.13 9.14 9.05
C VAL A 32 -1.75 8.07 9.96
N TRP A 33 -2.47 7.11 9.37
CA TRP A 33 -3.06 6.00 10.11
C TRP A 33 -2.03 5.15 10.85
N ALA A 34 -0.90 4.87 10.20
CA ALA A 34 0.21 4.10 10.75
C ALA A 34 0.80 4.77 11.99
N LEU A 35 1.00 6.10 11.91
CA LEU A 35 1.48 6.92 13.00
C LEU A 35 0.48 6.94 14.16
N GLU A 36 -0.79 7.21 13.87
CA GLU A 36 -1.85 7.25 14.88
C GLU A 36 -1.97 5.91 15.60
N SER A 37 -1.98 4.80 14.85
CA SER A 37 -2.00 3.45 15.42
C SER A 37 -0.80 3.20 16.34
N GLY A 38 0.40 3.57 15.90
CA GLY A 38 1.62 3.43 16.70
C GLY A 38 1.60 4.27 17.98
N MET A 39 1.10 5.51 17.91
CA MET A 39 0.96 6.39 19.06
C MET A 39 -0.09 5.86 20.05
N ARG A 40 -1.23 5.35 19.57
CA ARG A 40 -2.26 4.73 20.42
C ARG A 40 -1.72 3.52 21.18
N LEU A 41 -0.96 2.66 20.50
CA LEU A 41 -0.32 1.51 21.15
C LEU A 41 0.66 1.90 22.25
N LYS A 42 1.34 3.04 22.10
CA LYS A 42 2.36 3.50 23.04
C LYS A 42 1.79 4.32 24.20
N HIS A 43 0.88 5.24 23.91
CA HIS A 43 0.35 6.21 24.87
C HIS A 43 -1.05 5.83 25.40
N GLY A 44 -1.65 4.76 24.88
CA GLY A 44 -2.99 4.28 25.26
C GLY A 44 -4.11 5.11 24.61
N SER A 45 -4.10 6.43 24.80
CA SER A 45 -5.09 7.36 24.23
C SER A 45 -4.42 8.48 23.45
N VAL A 46 -4.91 8.72 22.23
CA VAL A 46 -4.46 9.78 21.33
C VAL A 46 -5.69 10.52 20.79
N ALA A 47 -5.75 11.83 20.99
CA ALA A 47 -6.72 12.68 20.30
C ALA A 47 -6.15 13.08 18.93
N CYS A 48 -6.77 12.56 17.86
CA CYS A 48 -6.41 12.89 16.48
C CYS A 48 -7.42 13.89 15.91
N SER A 49 -6.95 15.03 15.42
CA SER A 49 -7.78 16.07 14.82
C SER A 49 -7.29 16.43 13.41
N PHE A 50 -8.22 16.55 12.47
CA PHE A 50 -7.93 16.95 11.09
C PHE A 50 -8.28 18.42 10.91
N VAL A 51 -7.35 19.21 10.36
CA VAL A 51 -7.46 20.66 10.23
C VAL A 51 -6.99 21.08 8.85
N ASP A 52 -7.73 21.95 8.18
CA ASP A 52 -7.28 22.55 6.93
C ASP A 52 -6.05 23.46 7.14
N ALA A 53 -5.06 23.35 6.25
CA ALA A 53 -3.82 24.11 6.34
C ALA A 53 -4.03 25.62 6.27
N ALA A 54 -4.99 26.11 5.48
CA ALA A 54 -5.25 27.54 5.41
C ALA A 54 -5.74 28.06 6.76
N SER A 55 -6.64 27.34 7.42
CA SER A 55 -7.13 27.68 8.77
C SER A 55 -6.02 27.60 9.81
N PHE A 56 -5.27 26.50 9.83
CA PHE A 56 -4.21 26.29 10.83
C PHE A 56 -3.06 27.31 10.70
N VAL A 57 -2.59 27.57 9.49
CA VAL A 57 -1.45 28.48 9.26
C VAL A 57 -1.79 29.94 9.56
N ASN A 58 -3.08 30.32 9.47
CA ASN A 58 -3.52 31.67 9.79
C ASN A 58 -3.70 31.91 11.29
N ASP A 59 -4.02 30.87 12.05
CA ASP A 59 -4.28 30.97 13.48
C ASP A 59 -3.87 29.66 14.20
N PRO A 60 -2.56 29.36 14.30
CA PRO A 60 -2.07 28.11 14.88
C PRO A 60 -2.34 28.05 16.39
N ASP A 61 -2.30 29.19 17.07
CA ASP A 61 -2.46 29.27 18.53
C ASP A 61 -3.81 28.72 18.98
N THR A 62 -4.88 29.00 18.23
CA THR A 62 -6.22 28.45 18.51
C THR A 62 -6.22 26.92 18.57
N TYR A 63 -5.47 26.23 17.72
CA TYR A 63 -5.44 24.77 17.68
C TYR A 63 -4.45 24.17 18.68
N LEU A 64 -3.35 24.87 18.96
CA LEU A 64 -2.29 24.36 19.84
C LEU A 64 -2.59 24.56 21.33
N GLN A 65 -3.66 25.28 21.68
CA GLN A 65 -4.03 25.51 23.08
C GLN A 65 -4.16 24.18 23.86
N PRO A 66 -3.53 24.05 25.05
CA PRO A 66 -3.56 22.82 25.84
C PRO A 66 -4.97 22.30 26.13
N ASP A 67 -5.94 23.20 26.27
CA ASP A 67 -7.27 22.89 26.79
C ASP A 67 -8.32 22.59 25.71
N LEU A 68 -7.99 22.77 24.41
CA LEU A 68 -9.01 22.72 23.35
C LEU A 68 -9.60 21.32 23.12
N PHE A 69 -8.93 20.25 23.59
CA PHE A 69 -9.37 18.85 23.39
C PHE A 69 -9.00 17.90 24.55
N SER A 70 -8.61 18.44 25.72
CA SER A 70 -7.82 17.71 26.73
C SER A 70 -8.59 16.87 27.73
N HIS A 71 -9.88 16.60 27.55
CA HIS A 71 -10.62 16.00 28.66
C HIS A 71 -10.21 14.56 29.01
N GLU A 72 -9.59 13.76 28.11
CA GLU A 72 -9.22 12.36 28.43
C GLU A 72 -7.98 11.76 27.73
N SER A 73 -7.32 12.44 26.78
CA SER A 73 -6.17 11.88 26.03
C SER A 73 -4.82 12.44 26.46
N SER A 74 -3.85 11.56 26.73
CA SER A 74 -2.47 11.93 27.13
C SER A 74 -1.59 12.45 25.98
N TYR A 75 -2.01 12.29 24.73
CA TYR A 75 -1.22 12.69 23.56
C TYR A 75 -2.11 13.28 22.45
N ARG A 76 -1.64 14.35 21.80
CA ARG A 76 -2.41 15.09 20.78
C ARG A 76 -1.71 14.99 19.43
N LEU A 77 -2.48 14.62 18.40
CA LEU A 77 -2.03 14.51 17.02
C LEU A 77 -2.91 15.43 16.14
N PHE A 78 -2.30 16.41 15.49
CA PHE A 78 -2.99 17.21 14.48
C PHE A 78 -2.52 16.82 13.09
N VAL A 79 -3.47 16.53 12.20
CA VAL A 79 -3.23 16.30 10.79
C VAL A 79 -3.67 17.56 10.04
N ILE A 80 -2.69 18.32 9.55
CA ILE A 80 -2.88 19.57 8.83
C ILE A 80 -2.88 19.28 7.33
N GLU A 81 -4.05 19.40 6.71
CA GLU A 81 -4.30 18.95 5.34
C GLU A 81 -4.22 20.07 4.30
N GLY A 82 -3.69 19.76 3.12
CA GLY A 82 -3.68 20.71 2.01
C GLY A 82 -2.58 21.76 2.08
N LEU A 83 -1.44 21.43 2.70
CA LEU A 83 -0.31 22.33 2.77
C LEU A 83 0.22 22.69 1.36
N GLU A 84 0.28 23.99 1.08
CA GLU A 84 0.81 24.54 -0.17
C GLU A 84 2.11 25.33 0.02
N ASN A 85 2.88 25.49 -1.06
CA ASN A 85 4.15 26.22 -1.01
C ASN A 85 3.98 27.72 -0.74
N ALA A 86 2.78 28.27 -0.98
CA ALA A 86 2.44 29.65 -0.69
C ALA A 86 2.62 29.99 0.80
N TYR A 87 2.43 29.02 1.69
CA TYR A 87 2.50 29.21 3.14
C TYR A 87 3.92 29.34 3.71
N HIS A 88 4.98 29.22 2.90
CA HIS A 88 6.38 29.17 3.37
C HIS A 88 6.84 30.31 4.28
N ALA A 89 6.26 31.51 4.16
CA ALA A 89 6.60 32.63 5.03
C ALA A 89 6.11 32.34 6.46
N LYS A 90 4.83 32.01 6.61
CA LYS A 90 4.16 31.73 7.89
C LYS A 90 4.66 30.44 8.55
N MET A 91 5.10 29.47 7.75
CA MET A 91 5.66 28.21 8.26
C MET A 91 6.95 28.43 9.08
N ALA A 92 7.74 29.46 8.80
CA ALA A 92 8.99 29.68 9.54
C ALA A 92 8.73 29.98 11.01
N ASP A 93 7.73 30.84 11.28
CA ASP A 93 7.37 31.21 12.63
C ASP A 93 6.79 29.99 13.38
N MET A 94 5.94 29.23 12.70
CA MET A 94 5.26 28.08 13.30
C MET A 94 6.20 26.90 13.60
N LEU A 95 7.24 26.66 12.79
CA LEU A 95 8.26 25.63 13.06
C LEU A 95 9.09 25.93 14.34
N THR A 96 9.03 27.16 14.86
CA THR A 96 9.71 27.57 16.10
C THR A 96 8.81 27.58 17.33
N LEU A 97 7.50 27.40 17.16
CA LEU A 97 6.56 27.38 18.28
C LEU A 97 6.78 26.12 19.13
N ALA A 98 6.91 26.31 20.44
CA ALA A 98 6.91 25.20 21.38
C ALA A 98 5.46 24.75 21.63
N HIS A 99 5.19 23.48 21.39
CA HIS A 99 3.89 22.84 21.63
C HIS A 99 4.09 21.38 22.07
N ASP A 100 3.09 20.86 22.78
CA ASP A 100 3.01 19.48 23.29
C ASP A 100 2.25 18.54 22.34
N ALA A 101 1.73 19.06 21.23
CA ALA A 101 1.11 18.25 20.19
C ALA A 101 2.13 17.74 19.16
N PHE A 102 1.84 16.60 18.53
CA PHE A 102 2.56 16.15 17.34
C PHE A 102 1.82 16.59 16.08
N LEU A 103 2.51 17.27 15.17
CA LEU A 103 1.89 17.83 13.97
C LEU A 103 2.24 17.00 12.72
N VAL A 104 1.28 16.74 11.86
CA VAL A 104 1.49 16.06 10.58
C VAL A 104 0.95 16.95 9.47
N PHE A 105 1.84 17.49 8.65
CA PHE A 105 1.46 18.28 7.49
C PHE A 105 1.38 17.40 6.25
N THR A 106 0.27 17.46 5.53
CA THR A 106 0.05 16.70 4.28
C THR A 106 -0.03 17.67 3.09
N GLY A 107 0.62 17.33 1.98
CA GLY A 107 0.70 18.22 0.81
C GLY A 107 0.89 17.47 -0.51
N LEU A 108 -0.22 17.20 -1.20
CA LEU A 108 -0.25 16.44 -2.47
C LEU A 108 0.54 17.09 -3.61
N LYS A 109 0.55 18.44 -3.65
CA LYS A 109 1.22 19.22 -4.70
C LYS A 109 2.66 19.61 -4.35
N LEU A 110 3.10 19.31 -3.13
CA LEU A 110 4.44 19.67 -2.68
C LEU A 110 5.51 18.76 -3.28
N LYS A 111 6.66 19.35 -3.57
CA LYS A 111 7.84 18.65 -4.10
C LYS A 111 8.99 18.83 -3.12
N LYS A 112 10.02 17.99 -3.24
CA LYS A 112 11.25 18.14 -2.45
C LYS A 112 11.89 19.53 -2.58
N THR A 113 11.69 20.19 -3.73
CA THR A 113 12.22 21.53 -4.01
C THR A 113 11.39 22.67 -3.43
N SER A 114 10.18 22.40 -2.91
CA SER A 114 9.31 23.38 -2.27
C SER A 114 10.03 24.04 -1.08
N SER A 115 9.90 25.35 -0.95
CA SER A 115 10.52 26.13 0.12
C SER A 115 10.04 25.71 1.51
N VAL A 116 8.76 25.34 1.64
CA VAL A 116 8.21 24.81 2.90
C VAL A 116 8.92 23.52 3.31
N ILE A 117 9.13 22.60 2.37
CA ILE A 117 9.81 21.32 2.63
C ILE A 117 11.29 21.54 2.98
N LYS A 118 11.97 22.45 2.29
CA LYS A 118 13.36 22.81 2.62
C LYS A 118 13.49 23.36 4.04
N LYS A 119 12.60 24.28 4.44
CA LYS A 119 12.57 24.83 5.80
C LYS A 119 12.30 23.74 6.85
N ALA A 120 11.39 22.81 6.58
CA ALA A 120 11.14 21.68 7.48
C ALA A 120 12.41 20.82 7.67
N ILE A 121 13.15 20.53 6.59
CA ILE A 121 14.43 19.81 6.68
C ILE A 121 15.46 20.61 7.49
N GLU A 122 15.55 21.92 7.28
CA GLU A 122 16.47 22.81 7.98
C GLU A 122 16.17 22.93 9.48
N SER A 123 14.89 22.82 9.88
CA SER A 123 14.47 22.93 11.29
C SER A 123 15.01 21.81 12.19
N GLN A 124 15.28 20.63 11.63
CA GLN A 124 15.67 19.39 12.34
C GLN A 124 14.70 18.89 13.43
N THR A 125 13.68 19.67 13.80
CA THR A 125 12.61 19.28 14.73
C THR A 125 11.47 18.53 14.04
N TYR A 126 11.39 18.61 12.71
CA TYR A 126 10.39 17.91 11.90
C TYR A 126 11.02 16.89 10.98
N GLY A 127 10.42 15.70 10.90
CA GLY A 127 10.75 14.71 9.89
C GLY A 127 10.07 15.05 8.56
N VAL A 128 10.66 14.61 7.45
CA VAL A 128 10.10 14.83 6.11
C VAL A 128 10.07 13.50 5.36
N PHE A 129 8.92 13.15 4.81
CA PHE A 129 8.70 11.90 4.11
C PHE A 129 8.11 12.12 2.71
N ALA A 130 8.70 11.45 1.72
CA ALA A 130 8.26 11.52 0.33
C ALA A 130 7.21 10.44 0.03
N CYS A 131 6.01 10.87 -0.34
CA CYS A 131 4.83 10.05 -0.59
C CYS A 131 4.57 9.95 -2.10
N TYR A 132 5.35 9.09 -2.76
CA TYR A 132 5.19 8.75 -4.18
C TYR A 132 4.68 7.32 -4.33
N GLU A 133 3.99 7.01 -5.44
CA GLU A 133 3.38 5.68 -5.66
C GLU A 133 4.40 4.52 -5.56
N ASN A 134 5.63 4.74 -6.04
CA ASN A 134 6.67 3.72 -6.02
C ASN A 134 7.17 3.37 -4.60
N VAL A 135 6.78 4.15 -3.58
CA VAL A 135 7.10 3.89 -2.17
C VAL A 135 6.16 2.86 -1.56
N ALA A 136 4.94 2.72 -2.10
CA ALA A 136 3.91 1.84 -1.54
C ALA A 136 4.36 0.37 -1.37
N PRO A 137 5.01 -0.28 -2.36
CA PRO A 137 5.46 -1.67 -2.19
C PRO A 137 6.48 -1.85 -1.06
N ALA A 138 7.36 -0.87 -0.84
CA ALA A 138 8.33 -0.90 0.25
C ALA A 138 7.63 -0.70 1.60
N LEU A 139 6.66 0.21 1.67
CA LEU A 139 5.86 0.43 2.88
C LEU A 139 5.09 -0.82 3.28
N LYS A 140 4.43 -1.52 2.35
CA LYS A 140 3.71 -2.77 2.65
C LYS A 140 4.64 -3.80 3.28
N LYS A 141 5.78 -4.06 2.64
CA LYS A 141 6.79 -5.03 3.09
C LYS A 141 7.33 -4.74 4.48
N VAL A 142 7.46 -3.47 4.85
CA VAL A 142 7.93 -3.06 6.18
C VAL A 142 6.77 -3.05 7.17
N PHE A 143 5.68 -2.38 6.86
CA PHE A 143 4.66 -2.03 7.85
C PHE A 143 3.66 -3.15 8.14
N PHE A 144 3.21 -3.90 7.12
CA PHE A 144 2.20 -4.95 7.33
C PHE A 144 2.66 -5.99 8.37
N PRO A 145 3.88 -6.56 8.26
CA PRO A 145 4.37 -7.50 9.26
C PRO A 145 4.43 -6.90 10.67
N HIS A 146 4.90 -5.65 10.78
CA HIS A 146 5.04 -4.98 12.07
C HIS A 146 3.69 -4.71 12.71
N SER A 147 2.72 -4.23 11.93
CA SER A 147 1.39 -3.93 12.43
C SER A 147 0.59 -5.15 12.88
N LEU A 148 0.82 -6.32 12.27
CA LEU A 148 0.28 -7.60 12.75
C LEU A 148 0.97 -8.04 14.05
N ALA A 149 2.29 -7.89 14.13
CA ALA A 149 3.05 -8.21 15.33
C ALA A 149 2.63 -7.36 16.54
N TRP A 150 2.15 -6.11 16.35
CA TRP A 150 1.58 -5.29 17.40
C TRP A 150 0.35 -5.89 18.06
N LEU A 151 -0.42 -6.66 17.28
CA LEU A 151 -1.61 -7.36 17.74
C LEU A 151 -1.29 -8.79 18.22
N GLY A 152 -0.01 -9.16 18.29
CA GLY A 152 0.43 -10.52 18.62
C GLY A 152 0.13 -11.55 17.53
N VAL A 153 -0.30 -11.11 16.33
CA VAL A 153 -0.66 -12.01 15.23
C VAL A 153 0.61 -12.50 14.54
N GLN A 154 0.79 -13.81 14.53
CA GLN A 154 1.86 -14.46 13.76
C GLN A 154 1.33 -14.89 12.39
N VAL A 155 2.04 -14.47 11.34
CA VAL A 155 1.71 -14.80 9.96
C VAL A 155 2.92 -15.46 9.32
N GLU A 156 2.70 -16.60 8.66
CA GLU A 156 3.74 -17.26 7.90
C GLU A 156 4.31 -16.33 6.82
N LYS A 157 5.63 -16.40 6.59
CA LYS A 157 6.33 -15.55 5.62
C LYS A 157 5.67 -15.55 4.24
N ASN A 158 5.19 -16.71 3.82
CA ASN A 158 4.55 -16.91 2.54
C ASN A 158 3.21 -16.17 2.45
N LEU A 159 2.40 -16.30 3.50
CA LEU A 159 1.10 -15.65 3.62
C LEU A 159 1.24 -14.13 3.70
N LEU A 160 2.21 -13.67 4.49
CA LEU A 160 2.54 -12.26 4.61
C LEU A 160 3.01 -11.65 3.28
N SER A 161 3.78 -12.41 2.48
CA SER A 161 4.22 -11.97 1.16
C SER A 161 3.03 -11.81 0.21
N TYR A 162 2.06 -12.73 0.26
CA TYR A 162 0.82 -12.64 -0.50
C TYR A 162 -0.01 -11.41 -0.10
N VAL A 163 -0.20 -11.19 1.20
CA VAL A 163 -0.90 -10.01 1.73
C VAL A 163 -0.25 -8.71 1.25
N CYS A 164 1.08 -8.61 1.29
CA CYS A 164 1.81 -7.42 0.82
C CYS A 164 1.62 -7.17 -0.69
N GLU A 165 1.39 -8.21 -1.49
CA GLU A 165 1.17 -8.08 -2.93
C GLU A 165 -0.28 -7.71 -3.26
N GLU A 166 -1.24 -8.34 -2.58
CA GLU A 166 -2.65 -8.26 -2.95
C GLU A 166 -3.40 -7.12 -2.25
N ILE A 167 -3.02 -6.75 -1.03
CA ILE A 167 -3.78 -5.76 -0.25
C ILE A 167 -3.29 -4.35 -0.54
N ALA A 168 -4.17 -3.46 -0.98
CA ALA A 168 -3.88 -2.03 -1.14
C ALA A 168 -3.49 -1.39 0.21
N LEU A 169 -2.76 -0.27 0.19
CA LEU A 169 -2.39 0.39 1.45
C LEU A 169 -3.64 0.93 2.15
N ALA A 170 -4.57 1.51 1.40
CA ALA A 170 -5.81 2.05 1.94
C ALA A 170 -6.70 1.01 2.62
N ASP A 171 -6.68 -0.24 2.15
CA ASP A 171 -7.50 -1.32 2.71
C ASP A 171 -6.89 -1.93 3.96
N TRP A 172 -5.58 -1.78 4.15
CA TRP A 172 -4.83 -2.45 5.20
C TRP A 172 -5.40 -2.27 6.62
N PRO A 173 -5.88 -1.08 7.05
CA PRO A 173 -6.50 -0.93 8.36
C PRO A 173 -7.62 -1.94 8.62
N CYS A 174 -8.54 -2.06 7.67
CA CYS A 174 -9.67 -2.98 7.76
C CYS A 174 -9.20 -4.45 7.66
N VAL A 175 -8.28 -4.74 6.74
CA VAL A 175 -7.72 -6.08 6.55
C VAL A 175 -7.03 -6.58 7.82
N ARG A 176 -6.20 -5.72 8.43
CA ARG A 176 -5.46 -6.02 9.66
C ARG A 176 -6.40 -6.44 10.79
N GLU A 177 -7.50 -5.73 10.98
CA GLU A 177 -8.49 -6.04 12.02
C GLU A 177 -9.19 -7.36 11.75
N LYS A 178 -9.61 -7.62 10.50
CA LYS A 178 -10.19 -8.92 10.13
C LYS A 178 -9.20 -10.07 10.34
N LEU A 179 -7.93 -9.89 9.97
CA LEU A 179 -6.88 -10.89 10.21
C LEU A 179 -6.69 -11.17 11.70
N TYR A 180 -6.74 -10.14 12.54
CA TYR A 180 -6.69 -10.30 14.00
C TYR A 180 -7.88 -11.09 14.54
N LEU A 181 -9.10 -10.81 14.05
CA LEU A 181 -10.31 -11.56 14.44
C LEU A 181 -10.28 -13.02 13.96
N LEU A 182 -9.67 -13.31 12.81
CA LEU A 182 -9.50 -14.68 12.32
C LEU A 182 -8.39 -15.45 13.05
N TYR A 183 -7.47 -14.74 13.72
CA TYR A 183 -6.41 -15.32 14.52
C TYR A 183 -6.94 -15.82 15.89
N HIS A 184 -7.95 -16.68 15.86
CA HIS A 184 -8.48 -17.38 17.03
C HIS A 184 -7.79 -18.74 17.19
N GLU A 185 -6.77 -18.78 18.05
CA GLU A 185 -6.08 -20.00 18.55
C GLU A 185 -5.30 -20.83 17.52
N ALA A 186 -5.35 -20.51 16.23
CA ALA A 186 -4.56 -21.14 15.17
C ALA A 186 -3.79 -20.11 14.32
N PRO A 187 -2.62 -20.48 13.77
CA PRO A 187 -1.94 -19.67 12.77
C PRO A 187 -2.84 -19.40 11.56
N LEU A 188 -2.80 -18.19 11.04
CA LEU A 188 -3.55 -17.81 9.84
C LEU A 188 -3.16 -18.70 8.66
N SER A 189 -4.18 -19.21 7.96
CA SER A 189 -4.04 -19.99 6.74
C SER A 189 -4.35 -19.15 5.49
N PHE A 190 -4.08 -19.70 4.31
CA PHE A 190 -4.49 -19.09 3.05
C PHE A 190 -6.01 -19.05 2.86
N GLU A 191 -6.75 -19.97 3.48
CA GLU A 191 -8.22 -19.96 3.40
C GLU A 191 -8.79 -18.76 4.14
N ASP A 192 -8.24 -18.45 5.32
CA ASP A 192 -8.63 -17.30 6.12
C ASP A 192 -8.48 -16.01 5.33
N ILE A 193 -7.40 -15.87 4.56
CA ILE A 193 -7.17 -14.68 3.74
C ILE A 193 -8.12 -14.58 2.55
N LYS A 194 -8.60 -15.69 2.00
CA LYS A 194 -9.61 -15.66 0.93
C LYS A 194 -10.99 -15.25 1.43
N LEU A 195 -11.31 -15.53 2.69
CA LEU A 195 -12.55 -15.05 3.33
C LEU A 195 -12.57 -13.55 3.48
N LEU A 196 -11.39 -12.93 3.44
CA LEU A 196 -11.28 -11.51 3.47
C LEU A 196 -11.65 -10.94 2.10
N ASP A 197 -12.91 -10.58 1.95
CA ASP A 197 -13.38 -9.81 0.80
C ASP A 197 -12.71 -8.44 0.84
N HIS A 198 -11.69 -8.33 0.00
CA HIS A 198 -10.95 -7.13 -0.32
C HIS A 198 -11.14 -6.94 -1.82
N GLY A 199 -11.17 -5.71 -2.32
CA GLY A 199 -11.46 -5.41 -3.74
C GLY A 199 -10.68 -6.23 -4.79
N ASN A 200 -9.62 -6.94 -4.40
CA ASN A 200 -8.91 -7.96 -5.19
C ASN A 200 -9.67 -9.26 -5.52
N ALA A 201 -10.88 -9.53 -5.01
CA ALA A 201 -11.68 -10.66 -5.50
C ALA A 201 -11.86 -10.60 -7.03
N GLN A 202 -11.93 -9.39 -7.58
CA GLN A 202 -11.99 -9.13 -9.03
C GLN A 202 -10.65 -9.43 -9.72
N THR A 203 -9.51 -9.08 -9.11
CA THR A 203 -8.18 -9.38 -9.66
C THR A 203 -7.87 -10.88 -9.64
N VAL A 204 -8.28 -11.61 -8.59
CA VAL A 204 -8.17 -13.08 -8.54
C VAL A 204 -9.07 -13.72 -9.59
N SER A 205 -10.32 -13.26 -9.72
CA SER A 205 -11.26 -13.74 -10.74
C SER A 205 -10.77 -13.45 -12.14
N LEU A 206 -10.18 -12.28 -12.37
CA LEU A 206 -9.55 -11.90 -13.63
C LEU A 206 -8.34 -12.79 -13.95
N LYS A 207 -7.44 -13.03 -12.98
CA LYS A 207 -6.31 -13.96 -13.14
C LYS A 207 -6.83 -15.36 -13.51
N LYS A 208 -7.85 -15.88 -12.80
CA LYS A 208 -8.48 -17.18 -13.09
C LYS A 208 -9.07 -17.23 -14.50
N ALA A 209 -9.81 -16.20 -14.91
CA ALA A 209 -10.42 -16.10 -16.23
C ALA A 209 -9.36 -16.02 -17.34
N VAL A 210 -8.32 -15.21 -17.19
CA VAL A 210 -7.23 -15.08 -18.17
C VAL A 210 -6.46 -16.39 -18.29
N LEU A 211 -6.11 -17.04 -17.17
CA LEU A 211 -5.47 -18.35 -17.14
C LEU A 211 -6.28 -19.44 -17.84
N GLY A 212 -7.60 -19.45 -17.61
CA GLY A 212 -8.55 -20.37 -18.24
C GLY A 212 -8.87 -20.03 -19.70
N ARG A 213 -8.30 -18.93 -20.23
CA ARG A 213 -8.64 -18.36 -21.54
C ARG A 213 -10.15 -18.06 -21.68
N GLU A 214 -10.80 -17.74 -20.58
CA GLU A 214 -12.22 -17.42 -20.49
C GLU A 214 -12.46 -15.95 -20.85
N LYS A 215 -12.37 -15.64 -22.15
CA LYS A 215 -12.48 -14.27 -22.66
C LYS A 215 -13.68 -13.49 -22.10
N LYS A 216 -14.86 -14.11 -22.07
CA LYS A 216 -16.09 -13.46 -21.59
C LYS A 216 -16.01 -13.10 -20.10
N ALA A 217 -15.49 -14.02 -19.27
CA ALA A 217 -15.34 -13.79 -17.83
C ALA A 217 -14.30 -12.69 -17.56
N ALA A 218 -13.17 -12.69 -18.28
CA ALA A 218 -12.16 -11.66 -18.12
C ALA A 218 -12.64 -10.26 -18.54
N ILE A 219 -13.41 -10.17 -19.63
CA ILE A 219 -14.04 -8.90 -20.05
C ILE A 219 -15.05 -8.45 -19.00
N HIS A 220 -15.87 -9.37 -18.47
CA HIS A 220 -16.83 -9.07 -17.41
C HIS A 220 -16.13 -8.49 -16.17
N GLU A 221 -15.09 -9.14 -15.66
CA GLU A 221 -14.35 -8.64 -14.49
C GLU A 221 -13.71 -7.27 -14.75
N LEU A 222 -13.13 -7.04 -15.92
CA LEU A 222 -12.56 -5.73 -16.27
C LEU A 222 -13.61 -4.64 -16.44
N SER A 223 -14.82 -4.98 -16.90
CA SER A 223 -15.92 -4.02 -17.07
C SER A 223 -16.52 -3.55 -15.73
N ARG A 224 -16.25 -4.27 -14.64
CA ARG A 224 -16.64 -3.89 -13.28
C ARG A 224 -15.70 -2.88 -12.63
N LEU A 225 -14.50 -2.71 -13.19
CA LEU A 225 -13.53 -1.72 -12.73
C LEU A 225 -13.98 -0.34 -13.19
N SER A 226 -14.12 0.57 -12.24
CA SER A 226 -14.71 1.89 -12.46
C SER A 226 -13.66 2.98 -12.65
N ASP A 227 -12.46 2.75 -12.11
CA ASP A 227 -11.33 3.69 -12.18
C ASP A 227 -10.19 3.14 -13.06
N ILE A 228 -9.52 4.05 -13.76
CA ILE A 228 -8.30 3.75 -14.51
C ILE A 228 -7.20 3.20 -13.59
N GLN A 229 -7.14 3.65 -12.32
CA GLN A 229 -6.16 3.15 -11.37
C GLN A 229 -6.43 1.69 -10.99
N GLU A 230 -7.69 1.29 -10.84
CA GLU A 230 -8.10 -0.10 -10.60
C GLU A 230 -7.73 -1.00 -11.80
N ILE A 231 -7.95 -0.51 -13.02
CA ILE A 231 -7.56 -1.18 -14.26
C ILE A 231 -6.04 -1.36 -14.32
N LEU A 232 -5.27 -0.30 -14.09
CA LEU A 232 -3.80 -0.36 -14.09
C LEU A 232 -3.27 -1.30 -13.02
N THR A 233 -3.88 -1.31 -11.83
CA THR A 233 -3.52 -2.22 -10.74
C THR A 233 -3.79 -3.67 -11.13
N SER A 234 -4.95 -3.95 -11.72
CA SER A 234 -5.31 -5.28 -12.20
C SER A 234 -4.39 -5.78 -13.31
N LEU A 235 -4.03 -4.92 -14.27
CA LEU A 235 -3.08 -5.24 -15.35
C LEU A 235 -1.68 -5.53 -14.81
N ARG A 236 -1.18 -4.73 -13.86
CA ARG A 236 0.12 -4.97 -13.22
C ARG A 236 0.13 -6.26 -12.41
N SER A 237 -0.98 -6.57 -11.73
CA SER A 237 -1.15 -7.81 -10.98
C SER A 237 -1.15 -9.03 -11.91
N LEU A 238 -1.81 -8.94 -13.07
CA LEU A 238 -1.73 -9.94 -14.15
C LEU A 238 -0.30 -10.08 -14.71
N ALA A 239 0.39 -8.98 -14.99
CA ALA A 239 1.74 -8.99 -15.53
C ALA A 239 2.74 -9.63 -14.56
N SER A 240 2.64 -9.30 -13.27
CA SER A 240 3.41 -9.94 -12.19
C SER A 240 3.15 -11.45 -12.16
N PHE A 241 1.88 -11.85 -12.23
CA PHE A 241 1.50 -13.26 -12.29
C PHE A 241 2.13 -13.99 -13.49
N PHE A 242 2.04 -13.45 -14.71
CA PHE A 242 2.64 -14.07 -15.90
C PHE A 242 4.17 -14.08 -15.87
N THR A 243 4.80 -13.10 -15.22
CA THR A 243 6.27 -13.06 -15.04
C THR A 243 6.73 -14.18 -14.12
N LYS A 244 6.02 -14.38 -13.01
CA LYS A 244 6.28 -15.52 -12.10
C LYS A 244 6.01 -16.85 -12.81
N MET A 245 4.95 -16.95 -13.61
CA MET A 245 4.66 -18.13 -14.43
C MET A 245 5.76 -18.43 -15.44
N LEU A 246 6.29 -17.40 -16.12
CA LEU A 246 7.43 -17.52 -17.04
C LEU A 246 8.66 -18.08 -16.33
N PHE A 247 8.98 -17.54 -15.15
CA PHE A 247 10.11 -18.00 -14.35
C PHE A 247 9.99 -19.49 -13.99
N VAL A 248 8.81 -19.92 -13.52
CA VAL A 248 8.57 -21.33 -13.19
C VAL A 248 8.63 -22.21 -14.43
N LYS A 249 8.01 -21.79 -15.54
CA LYS A 249 8.00 -22.52 -16.82
C LYS A 249 9.42 -22.72 -17.35
N ALA A 250 10.24 -21.67 -17.35
CA ALA A 250 11.64 -21.74 -17.76
C ALA A 250 12.45 -22.68 -16.87
N GLY A 251 12.24 -22.67 -15.55
CA GLY A 251 12.88 -23.60 -14.63
C GLY A 251 12.53 -25.07 -14.92
N VAL A 252 11.25 -25.35 -15.18
CA VAL A 252 10.77 -26.71 -15.51
C VAL A 252 11.32 -27.18 -16.87
N GLU A 253 11.34 -26.31 -17.89
CA GLU A 253 11.96 -26.63 -19.18
C GLU A 253 13.48 -26.85 -19.07
N ALA A 254 14.14 -26.22 -18.10
CA ALA A 254 15.54 -26.46 -17.73
C ALA A 254 15.75 -27.68 -16.82
N HIS A 255 14.79 -28.61 -16.77
CA HIS A 255 14.83 -29.86 -15.98
C HIS A 255 14.87 -29.67 -14.45
N LEU A 256 14.49 -28.50 -13.93
CA LEU A 256 14.20 -28.38 -12.49
C LEU A 256 12.87 -29.05 -12.17
N SER A 257 12.75 -29.63 -10.98
CA SER A 257 11.43 -30.02 -10.49
C SER A 257 10.60 -28.76 -10.26
N PHE A 258 9.27 -28.90 -10.37
CA PHE A 258 8.35 -27.79 -10.16
C PHE A 258 8.56 -27.13 -8.78
N GLU A 259 8.85 -27.91 -7.75
CA GLU A 259 9.10 -27.43 -6.39
C GLU A 259 10.34 -26.54 -6.33
N LYS A 260 11.43 -26.95 -7.00
CA LYS A 260 12.66 -26.14 -7.07
C LYS A 260 12.45 -24.88 -7.89
N ALA A 261 11.69 -24.95 -8.97
CA ALA A 261 11.38 -23.79 -9.80
C ALA A 261 10.54 -22.74 -9.05
N VAL A 262 9.60 -23.17 -8.20
CA VAL A 262 8.76 -22.26 -7.40
C VAL A 262 9.50 -21.69 -6.19
N GLN A 263 10.46 -22.41 -5.60
CA GLN A 263 11.26 -21.92 -4.46
C GLN A 263 12.03 -20.62 -4.75
N GLY A 264 12.37 -20.37 -6.02
CA GLY A 264 13.06 -19.14 -6.44
C GLY A 264 12.16 -17.89 -6.47
N LEU A 265 10.85 -18.04 -6.30
CA LEU A 265 9.91 -16.93 -6.30
C LEU A 265 9.77 -16.31 -4.91
N ALA A 266 9.82 -14.97 -4.84
CA ALA A 266 9.31 -14.25 -3.68
C ALA A 266 7.79 -14.39 -3.65
N ALA A 267 7.26 -14.90 -2.53
CA ALA A 267 5.92 -15.46 -2.36
C ALA A 267 5.73 -16.77 -3.14
N PRO A 268 5.28 -17.88 -2.50
CA PRO A 268 4.93 -19.09 -3.23
C PRO A 268 3.88 -18.73 -4.28
N PHE A 269 4.12 -19.20 -5.49
CA PHE A 269 3.15 -19.13 -6.57
C PHE A 269 1.94 -19.97 -6.15
N PHE A 270 0.88 -19.33 -5.65
CA PHE A 270 -0.31 -20.05 -5.22
C PHE A 270 -1.07 -20.56 -6.43
N PHE A 271 -1.18 -21.87 -6.49
CA PHE A 271 -2.50 -22.45 -6.67
C PHE A 271 -2.80 -23.30 -5.44
N GLU A 272 -4.05 -23.22 -5.04
CA GLU A 272 -4.75 -24.06 -4.06
C GLU A 272 -4.62 -25.57 -4.38
N ASP A 273 -4.16 -25.90 -5.59
CA ASP A 273 -3.91 -27.25 -6.05
C ASP A 273 -2.70 -27.23 -7.01
N LYS A 274 -1.59 -27.83 -6.55
CA LYS A 274 -0.37 -28.01 -7.34
C LYS A 274 -0.66 -28.69 -8.68
N GLN A 275 -1.57 -29.67 -8.68
CA GLN A 275 -1.97 -30.40 -9.88
C GLN A 275 -2.69 -29.46 -10.85
N LEU A 276 -3.63 -28.65 -10.34
CA LEU A 276 -4.33 -27.64 -11.14
C LEU A 276 -3.37 -26.59 -11.71
N CYS A 277 -2.38 -26.12 -10.93
CA CYS A 277 -1.34 -25.21 -11.43
C CYS A 277 -0.56 -25.85 -12.57
N GLN A 278 -0.05 -27.05 -12.36
CA GLN A 278 0.75 -27.77 -13.34
C GLN A 278 -0.05 -28.01 -14.62
N ASN A 279 -1.32 -28.39 -14.48
CA ASN A 279 -2.25 -28.58 -15.59
C ASN A 279 -2.56 -27.27 -16.34
N LYS A 280 -2.75 -26.16 -15.62
CA LYS A 280 -2.97 -24.86 -16.26
C LYS A 280 -1.68 -24.40 -16.93
N MET A 281 -0.53 -24.46 -16.27
CA MET A 281 0.75 -24.05 -16.85
C MET A 281 1.19 -24.91 -18.03
N SER A 282 0.86 -26.20 -18.07
CA SER A 282 1.21 -27.07 -19.20
C SER A 282 0.55 -26.59 -20.49
N SER A 283 -0.65 -26.00 -20.40
CA SER A 283 -1.39 -25.44 -21.55
C SER A 283 -0.80 -24.15 -22.14
N TRP A 284 0.17 -23.53 -21.46
CA TRP A 284 0.84 -22.30 -21.88
C TRP A 284 2.30 -22.57 -22.25
N SER A 285 2.72 -22.20 -23.46
CA SER A 285 4.13 -22.19 -23.85
C SER A 285 4.83 -20.91 -23.38
N ILE A 286 6.17 -20.93 -23.28
CA ILE A 286 6.98 -19.73 -22.98
C ILE A 286 6.64 -18.60 -23.96
N ALA A 287 6.60 -18.88 -25.26
CA ALA A 287 6.26 -17.90 -26.29
C ALA A 287 4.87 -17.28 -26.10
N GLN A 288 3.88 -18.05 -25.63
CA GLN A 288 2.55 -17.53 -25.31
C GLN A 288 2.58 -16.61 -24.09
N ILE A 289 3.34 -16.98 -23.05
CA ILE A 289 3.48 -16.16 -21.85
C ILE A 289 4.18 -14.83 -22.19
N GLU A 290 5.26 -14.86 -22.97
CA GLU A 290 5.97 -13.66 -23.42
C GLU A 290 5.08 -12.74 -24.27
N LYS A 291 4.34 -13.31 -25.23
CA LYS A 291 3.35 -12.57 -26.03
C LYS A 291 2.29 -11.91 -25.15
N THR A 292 1.80 -12.61 -24.12
CA THR A 292 0.84 -12.05 -23.17
C THR A 292 1.44 -10.91 -22.36
N LEU A 293 2.67 -11.03 -21.86
CA LEU A 293 3.36 -9.96 -21.15
C LEU A 293 3.54 -8.70 -22.01
N ILE A 294 3.95 -8.87 -23.26
CA ILE A 294 4.07 -7.77 -24.24
C ILE A 294 2.70 -7.11 -24.46
N THR A 295 1.64 -7.92 -24.60
CA THR A 295 0.27 -7.42 -24.80
C THR A 295 -0.20 -6.65 -23.57
N LEU A 296 0.02 -7.15 -22.35
CA LEU A 296 -0.32 -6.45 -21.10
C LEU A 296 0.42 -5.11 -20.97
N ALA A 297 1.70 -5.05 -21.34
CA ALA A 297 2.46 -3.80 -21.35
C ALA A 297 1.90 -2.78 -22.36
N SER A 298 1.51 -3.24 -23.56
CA SER A 298 0.83 -2.40 -24.56
C SER A 298 -0.49 -1.85 -24.03
N ILE A 299 -1.31 -2.70 -23.42
CA ILE A 299 -2.59 -2.30 -22.79
C ILE A 299 -2.34 -1.27 -21.70
N GLU A 300 -1.34 -1.47 -20.83
CA GLU A 300 -1.02 -0.52 -19.76
C GLU A 300 -0.62 0.87 -20.32
N VAL A 301 0.19 0.91 -21.37
CA VAL A 301 0.58 2.17 -22.05
C VAL A 301 -0.66 2.86 -22.64
N GLN A 302 -1.57 2.11 -23.26
CA GLN A 302 -2.79 2.67 -23.83
C GLN A 302 -3.77 3.18 -22.76
N ALA A 303 -3.93 2.43 -21.67
CA ALA A 303 -4.72 2.82 -20.51
C ALA A 303 -4.18 4.13 -19.89
N LYS A 304 -2.86 4.24 -19.68
CA LYS A 304 -2.20 5.47 -19.22
C LYS A 304 -2.43 6.67 -20.14
N LYS A 305 -2.54 6.43 -21.45
CA LYS A 305 -2.86 7.46 -22.47
C LYS A 305 -4.36 7.77 -22.59
N LYS A 306 -5.22 7.16 -21.76
CA LYS A 306 -6.69 7.28 -21.82
C LYS A 306 -7.30 6.92 -23.19
N SER A 307 -6.64 6.03 -23.94
CA SER A 307 -7.15 5.57 -25.24
C SER A 307 -8.33 4.61 -25.03
N PRO A 308 -9.52 4.81 -25.63
CA PRO A 308 -10.65 3.89 -25.45
C PRO A 308 -10.42 2.48 -26.04
N PHE A 309 -9.34 2.29 -26.80
CA PHE A 309 -9.08 1.06 -27.56
C PHE A 309 -8.36 -0.04 -26.76
N TRP A 310 -7.97 0.21 -25.51
CA TRP A 310 -7.23 -0.78 -24.71
C TRP A 310 -8.05 -2.07 -24.46
N PHE A 311 -9.38 -1.99 -24.44
CA PHE A 311 -10.28 -3.15 -24.36
C PHE A 311 -10.19 -4.10 -25.56
N ALA A 312 -9.92 -3.57 -26.76
CA ALA A 312 -9.81 -4.40 -27.96
C ALA A 312 -8.52 -5.24 -27.93
N GLU A 313 -7.43 -4.70 -27.38
CA GLU A 313 -6.15 -5.40 -27.22
C GLU A 313 -6.21 -6.57 -26.24
N LEU A 314 -7.04 -6.49 -25.18
CA LEU A 314 -7.25 -7.60 -24.24
C LEU A 314 -7.71 -8.88 -24.94
N SER A 315 -8.48 -8.76 -26.03
CA SER A 315 -8.91 -9.91 -26.82
C SER A 315 -7.74 -10.72 -27.40
N LYS A 316 -6.56 -10.11 -27.57
CA LYS A 316 -5.36 -10.75 -28.13
C LYS A 316 -4.67 -11.69 -27.14
N ILE A 317 -4.98 -11.59 -25.84
CA ILE A 317 -4.47 -12.50 -24.79
C ILE A 317 -5.14 -13.88 -24.90
N PHE A 318 -6.34 -13.95 -25.46
CA PHE A 318 -7.16 -15.16 -25.55
C PHE A 318 -6.97 -15.95 -26.85
N VAL A 319 -5.98 -15.57 -27.69
CA VAL A 319 -5.66 -16.19 -29.01
C VAL A 319 -4.25 -16.75 -29.00
#